data_AF-A0A7S3MPP0-F1
#
_entry.id   AF-A0A7S3MPP0-F1
#
_cell.length_a   1.000
_cell.length_b   1.000
_cell.length_c   1.000
_cell.angle_alpha   90.00
_cell.angle_beta   90.00
_cell.angle_gamma   90.00
#
_symmetry.space_group_name_H-M   'P 1'
#
loop_
_entity.id
_entity.type
_entity.pdbx_description
1 polymer ?
#
loop_
_entity_poly.entity_id
_entity_poly.type
_entity_poly.pdbx_seq_one_letter_code
_entity_poly.pdbx_strand_id
1 'polypeptide(L)'
;GQNWVIKVGDRSIPYNDNFKFFLTTTLPNPHYSPETSVKVTILNFSITPIGLEDQMLNLMVLLEMPELQEKKDQIVEDNARSAAILYKIEDDLLAALSGNTVDELLSTDDLINTLADSQKTSAEISTRQAESKVTEAEIDVKREGFRPIAFRAQLLFFCIV
;
A
#
# COMPACT_ATOMS: atom_id res chain seq x y z
N GLY A 1 33.03 -3.95 -22.39
CA GLY A 1 33.45 -5.16 -21.65
C GLY A 1 34.31 -4.75 -20.48
N GLN A 2 33.67 -4.49 -19.34
CA GLN A 2 34.32 -4.48 -18.03
C GLN A 2 33.42 -5.31 -17.12
N ASN A 3 33.90 -6.49 -16.72
CA ASN A 3 33.23 -7.26 -15.69
C ASN A 3 33.71 -6.70 -14.35
N TRP A 4 32.82 -6.02 -13.63
CA TRP A 4 33.08 -5.59 -12.27
C TRP A 4 33.40 -6.81 -11.40
N VAL A 5 34.34 -6.67 -10.47
CA VAL A 5 34.73 -7.73 -9.54
C VAL A 5 34.73 -7.20 -8.12
N ILE A 6 34.24 -7.99 -7.17
CA ILE A 6 34.35 -7.73 -5.73
C ILE A 6 35.46 -8.61 -5.17
N LYS A 7 36.37 -8.00 -4.41
CA LYS A 7 37.39 -8.74 -3.64
C LYS A 7 36.86 -9.03 -2.24
N VAL A 8 36.78 -10.31 -1.88
CA VAL A 8 36.36 -10.78 -0.55
C VAL A 8 37.51 -11.58 0.04
N GLY A 9 38.21 -10.99 1.01
CA GLY A 9 39.48 -11.55 1.50
C GLY A 9 40.51 -11.63 0.36
N ASP A 10 41.03 -12.83 0.11
CA ASP A 10 41.99 -13.09 -0.97
C ASP A 10 41.35 -13.51 -2.30
N ARG A 11 40.02 -13.63 -2.35
CA ARG A 11 39.30 -14.09 -3.55
C ARG A 11 38.71 -12.91 -4.32
N SER A 12 38.88 -12.92 -5.64
CA SER A 12 38.21 -12.00 -6.56
C SER A 12 37.02 -12.70 -7.21
N ILE A 13 35.82 -12.15 -7.03
CA ILE A 13 34.55 -12.73 -7.48
C ILE A 13 33.89 -11.77 -8.48
N PRO A 14 33.43 -12.23 -9.65
CA PRO A 14 32.65 -11.40 -10.57
C PRO A 14 31.39 -10.82 -9.90
N TYR A 15 31.15 -9.53 -10.10
CA TYR A 15 29.97 -8.84 -9.60
C TYR A 15 28.79 -9.03 -10.55
N ASN A 16 27.60 -9.23 -9.98
CA ASN A 16 26.33 -9.28 -10.70
C ASN A 16 25.50 -8.07 -10.30
N ASP A 17 25.05 -7.27 -11.26
CA ASP A 17 24.27 -6.05 -11.01
C ASP A 17 22.91 -6.32 -10.33
N ASN A 18 22.39 -7.55 -10.43
CA ASN A 18 21.17 -7.98 -9.76
C ASN A 18 21.41 -8.48 -8.31
N PHE A 19 22.65 -8.53 -7.83
CA PHE A 19 22.95 -8.99 -6.48
C PHE A 19 22.38 -8.03 -5.42
N LYS A 20 21.74 -8.60 -4.40
CA LYS A 20 21.24 -7.89 -3.22
C LYS A 20 21.78 -8.56 -1.97
N PHE A 21 22.17 -7.75 -1.00
CA PHE A 21 22.75 -8.22 0.26
C PHE A 21 21.97 -7.66 1.43
N PHE A 22 21.54 -8.53 2.33
CA PHE A 22 20.80 -8.18 3.53
C PHE A 22 21.50 -8.80 4.73
N LEU A 23 21.61 -8.01 5.80
CA LEU A 23 22.12 -8.44 7.10
C LEU A 23 20.99 -8.26 8.11
N THR A 24 20.73 -9.29 8.92
CA THR A 24 19.71 -9.27 9.95
C THR A 24 20.35 -9.58 11.30
N THR A 25 19.78 -9.01 12.36
CA THR A 25 20.14 -9.31 13.75
C THR A 25 18.87 -9.34 14.60
N THR A 26 18.85 -10.20 15.61
CA THR A 26 17.77 -10.30 16.59
C THR A 26 18.09 -9.54 17.87
N LEU A 27 19.27 -8.90 17.96
CA LEU A 27 19.63 -8.09 19.11
C LEU A 27 18.71 -6.87 19.19
N PRO A 28 18.13 -6.57 20.37
CA PRO A 28 17.14 -5.49 20.52
C PRO A 28 17.77 -4.09 20.46
N ASN A 29 19.01 -3.92 20.94
CA ASN A 29 19.74 -2.66 20.89
C ASN A 29 21.22 -2.89 20.53
N PRO A 30 21.53 -3.26 19.28
CA PRO A 30 22.89 -3.46 18.83
C PRO A 30 23.61 -2.12 18.69
N HIS A 31 24.79 -2.01 19.29
CA HIS A 31 25.63 -0.82 19.13
C HIS A 31 26.41 -0.88 17.81
N TYR A 32 26.04 -0.04 16.85
CA TYR A 32 26.77 0.11 15.59
C TYR A 32 27.79 1.25 15.68
N SER A 33 29.01 1.02 15.17
CA SER A 33 29.97 2.10 15.05
C SER A 33 29.54 3.08 13.95
N PRO A 34 29.96 4.37 14.02
CA PRO A 34 29.68 5.33 12.95
C PRO A 34 30.15 4.85 11.57
N GLU A 35 31.26 4.10 11.53
CA GLU A 35 31.78 3.51 10.30
C GLU A 35 30.79 2.52 9.67
N THR A 36 30.15 1.67 10.48
CA THR A 36 29.11 0.77 9.99
C THR A 36 27.88 1.54 9.53
N SER A 37 27.42 2.51 10.33
CA SER A 37 26.20 3.30 10.03
C SER A 37 26.30 4.13 8.75
N VAL A 38 27.50 4.50 8.30
CA VAL A 38 27.70 5.18 7.00
C VAL A 38 27.74 4.21 5.83
N LYS A 39 28.12 2.94 6.05
CA LYS A 39 28.26 1.93 5.00
C LYS A 39 26.98 1.15 4.71
N VAL A 40 26.06 1.07 5.67
CA VAL A 40 24.81 0.30 5.54
C VAL A 40 23.59 1.14 5.86
N THR A 41 22.47 0.81 5.24
CA THR A 41 21.16 1.34 5.64
C THR A 41 20.61 0.52 6.79
N ILE A 42 20.51 1.12 7.98
CA ILE A 42 19.95 0.46 9.16
C ILE A 42 18.43 0.56 9.12
N LEU A 43 17.75 -0.59 9.16
CA LEU A 43 16.30 -0.68 9.27
C LEU A 43 15.94 -1.23 10.65
N ASN A 44 15.10 -0.52 11.40
CA ASN A 44 14.66 -0.93 12.72
C ASN A 44 13.26 -1.57 12.65
N PHE A 45 13.17 -2.86 12.97
CA PHE A 45 11.93 -3.62 13.04
C PHE A 45 11.42 -3.82 14.47
N SER A 46 11.91 -3.02 15.43
CA SER A 46 11.47 -3.10 16.82
C SER A 46 9.98 -2.80 16.95
N ILE A 47 9.31 -3.55 17.83
CA ILE A 47 7.91 -3.29 18.18
C ILE A 47 7.85 -1.93 18.87
N THR A 48 6.96 -1.06 18.39
CA THR A 48 6.69 0.24 19.01
C THR A 48 5.36 0.18 19.77
N PRO A 49 5.19 0.97 20.85
CA PRO A 49 3.92 1.04 21.58
C PRO A 49 2.73 1.34 20.66
N ILE A 50 2.88 2.30 19.77
CA ILE A 50 1.85 2.70 18.80
C ILE A 50 1.56 1.57 17.81
N GLY A 51 2.61 0.95 17.25
CA GLY A 51 2.44 -0.15 16.30
C GLY A 51 1.78 -1.37 16.93
N LEU A 52 2.12 -1.69 18.17
CA LEU A 52 1.49 -2.78 18.91
C LEU A 52 0.04 -2.45 19.27
N GLU A 53 -0.25 -1.21 19.66
CA GLU A 53 -1.62 -0.75 19.91
C GLU A 53 -2.51 -0.95 18.68
N ASP A 54 -2.07 -0.49 17.52
CA ASP A 54 -2.85 -0.63 16.29
C ASP A 54 -3.02 -2.11 15.88
N GLN A 55 -2.00 -2.95 16.11
CA GLN A 55 -2.11 -4.40 15.90
C GLN A 55 -3.13 -5.04 16.84
N MET A 56 -3.11 -4.69 18.12
CA MET A 56 -4.07 -5.21 19.11
C MET A 56 -5.49 -4.73 18.79
N LEU A 57 -5.64 -3.48 18.34
CA LEU A 57 -6.92 -2.93 17.91
C LEU A 57 -7.49 -3.72 16.72
N ASN A 58 -6.66 -4.00 15.71
CA ASN A 58 -7.06 -4.81 14.56
C ASN A 58 -7.50 -6.22 14.96
N LEU A 59 -6.73 -6.87 15.84
CA LEU A 59 -7.06 -8.21 16.32
C LEU A 59 -8.38 -8.23 17.11
N MET A 60 -8.61 -7.23 17.95
CA MET A 60 -9.85 -7.14 18.73
C MET A 60 -11.07 -6.90 17.84
N VAL A 61 -10.96 -6.02 16.85
CA VAL A 61 -12.04 -5.77 15.87
C VAL A 61 -12.36 -7.04 15.08
N LEU A 62 -11.34 -7.80 14.66
CA LEU A 62 -11.52 -9.05 13.94
C LEU A 62 -12.28 -10.10 14.79
N LEU A 63 -12.02 -10.14 16.10
CA LEU A 63 -12.66 -11.10 17.01
C LEU A 63 -14.08 -10.69 17.42
N GLU A 64 -14.28 -9.41 17.76
CA GLU A 64 -15.55 -8.91 18.31
C GLU A 64 -16.55 -8.52 17.21
N MET A 65 -16.07 -8.07 16.04
CA MET A 65 -16.90 -7.57 14.94
C MET A 65 -16.42 -8.07 13.58
N PRO A 66 -16.45 -9.40 13.33
CA PRO A 66 -15.96 -9.98 12.07
C PRO A 66 -16.70 -9.44 10.84
N GLU A 67 -18.02 -9.20 10.93
CA GLU A 67 -18.82 -8.64 9.83
C GLU A 67 -18.35 -7.22 9.43
N LEU A 68 -17.91 -6.43 10.41
CA LEU A 68 -17.39 -5.08 10.18
C LEU A 68 -16.05 -5.13 9.43
N GLN A 69 -15.20 -6.09 9.80
CA GLN A 69 -13.93 -6.33 9.13
C GLN A 69 -14.13 -6.82 7.69
N GLU A 70 -15.03 -7.78 7.48
CA GLU A 70 -15.37 -8.27 6.14
C GLU A 70 -15.89 -7.15 5.24
N LYS A 71 -16.77 -6.28 5.76
CA LYS A 71 -17.25 -5.11 5.03
C LYS A 71 -16.12 -4.13 4.69
N LYS A 72 -15.15 -3.93 5.59
CA LYS A 72 -13.98 -3.10 5.32
C LYS A 72 -13.12 -3.70 4.21
N ASP A 73 -12.88 -5.00 4.25
CA ASP A 73 -12.08 -5.71 3.24
C ASP A 73 -12.75 -5.63 1.85
N GLN A 74 -14.08 -5.81 1.79
CA GLN A 74 -14.86 -5.62 0.55
C GLN A 74 -14.73 -4.19 -0.01
N ILE A 75 -14.82 -3.17 0.85
CA ILE A 75 -14.64 -1.77 0.44
C ILE A 75 -13.25 -1.53 -0.14
N VAL A 76 -12.20 -2.10 0.47
CA VAL A 76 -10.82 -1.98 -0.01
C VAL A 76 -10.65 -2.64 -1.38
N GLU A 77 -11.18 -3.86 -1.57
CA GLU A 77 -11.14 -4.55 -2.85
C GLU A 77 -11.89 -3.80 -3.95
N ASP A 78 -13.09 -3.32 -3.66
CA ASP A 78 -13.91 -2.57 -4.61
C ASP A 78 -13.28 -1.21 -4.96
N ASN A 79 -12.63 -0.54 -4.00
CA ASN A 79 -11.87 0.69 -4.25
C ASN A 79 -10.67 0.42 -5.15
N ALA A 80 -9.91 -0.65 -4.91
CA ALA A 80 -8.77 -1.04 -5.75
C ALA A 80 -9.22 -1.39 -7.17
N ARG A 81 -10.31 -2.14 -7.32
CA ARG A 81 -10.91 -2.47 -8.63
C ARG A 81 -11.37 -1.21 -9.35
N SER A 82 -12.04 -0.30 -8.64
CA SER A 82 -12.51 0.97 -9.20
C SER A 82 -11.36 1.86 -9.67
N ALA A 83 -10.27 1.94 -8.90
CA ALA A 83 -9.07 2.67 -9.29
C ALA A 83 -8.42 2.09 -10.56
N ALA A 84 -8.36 0.77 -10.68
CA ALA A 84 -7.86 0.11 -11.89
C ALA A 84 -8.73 0.39 -13.13
N ILE A 85 -10.06 0.41 -12.95
CA ILE A 85 -10.99 0.76 -14.04
C ILE A 85 -10.81 2.22 -14.47
N LEU A 86 -10.70 3.16 -13.53
CA LEU A 86 -10.47 4.57 -13.84
C LEU A 86 -9.16 4.78 -14.60
N TYR A 87 -8.09 4.11 -14.16
CA TYR A 87 -6.81 4.16 -14.87
C TYR A 87 -6.94 3.66 -16.32
N LYS A 88 -7.66 2.54 -16.52
CA LYS A 88 -7.90 2.00 -17.86
C LYS A 88 -8.72 2.96 -18.72
N ILE A 89 -9.77 3.57 -18.17
CA ILE A 89 -10.58 4.58 -18.87
C ILE A 89 -9.70 5.76 -19.29
N GLU A 90 -8.82 6.24 -18.41
CA GLU A 90 -7.91 7.35 -18.71
C GLU A 90 -6.91 6.99 -19.84
N ASP A 91 -6.35 5.78 -19.80
CA ASP A 91 -5.43 5.27 -20.82
C ASP A 91 -6.13 5.10 -22.18
N ASP A 92 -7.33 4.50 -22.19
CA ASP A 92 -8.16 4.32 -23.38
C ASP A 92 -8.54 5.68 -24.00
N LEU A 93 -8.87 6.68 -23.18
CA LEU A 93 -9.16 8.05 -23.63
C LEU A 93 -7.92 8.73 -24.22
N LEU A 94 -6.75 8.61 -23.58
CA LEU A 94 -5.51 9.19 -24.09
C LEU A 94 -5.10 8.53 -25.42
N ALA A 95 -5.23 7.22 -25.54
CA ALA A 95 -5.00 6.49 -26.78
C ALA A 95 -5.94 6.96 -27.90
N ALA A 96 -7.24 7.09 -27.59
CA ALA A 96 -8.24 7.53 -28.55
C ALA A 96 -8.04 8.99 -29.00
N LEU A 97 -7.61 9.89 -28.11
CA LEU A 97 -7.35 11.30 -28.43
C LEU A 97 -6.01 11.52 -29.15
N SER A 98 -4.99 10.72 -28.86
CA SER A 98 -3.68 10.84 -29.51
C SER A 98 -3.61 10.17 -30.88
N GLY A 99 -4.43 9.15 -31.12
CA GLY A 99 -4.46 8.39 -32.36
C GLY A 99 -5.36 8.94 -33.47
N ASN A 100 -6.29 9.85 -33.16
CA ASN A 100 -7.31 10.34 -34.11
C ASN A 100 -7.21 11.84 -34.35
N THR A 101 -7.50 12.27 -35.58
CA THR A 101 -7.65 13.70 -35.90
C THR A 101 -9.01 14.24 -35.41
N VAL A 102 -9.13 15.57 -35.25
CA VAL A 102 -10.38 16.21 -34.77
C VAL A 102 -11.58 15.89 -35.68
N ASP A 103 -11.37 15.75 -36.99
CA ASP A 103 -12.42 15.39 -37.95
C ASP A 103 -12.83 13.90 -37.86
N GLU A 104 -11.90 12.98 -37.57
CA GLU A 104 -12.22 11.55 -37.32
C GLU A 104 -12.95 11.36 -35.99
N LEU A 105 -12.57 12.13 -34.96
CA LEU A 105 -13.24 12.16 -33.67
C LEU A 105 -14.72 12.57 -33.76
N LEU A 106 -15.03 13.54 -34.64
CA LEU A 106 -16.40 14.05 -34.83
C LEU A 106 -17.24 13.20 -35.80
N SER A 107 -16.62 12.32 -36.58
CA SER A 107 -17.29 11.48 -37.59
C SER A 107 -17.46 10.02 -37.17
N THR A 108 -16.80 9.58 -36.10
CA THR A 108 -16.85 8.20 -35.60
C THR A 108 -17.79 8.11 -34.39
N ASP A 109 -19.05 7.74 -34.62
CA ASP A 109 -20.08 7.56 -33.57
C ASP A 109 -19.61 6.64 -32.43
N ASP A 110 -18.81 5.61 -32.73
CA ASP A 110 -18.29 4.65 -31.74
C ASP A 110 -17.39 5.32 -30.69
N LEU A 111 -16.62 6.33 -31.08
CA LEU A 111 -15.69 7.02 -30.20
C LEU A 111 -16.45 7.94 -29.24
N ILE A 112 -17.46 8.66 -29.75
CA ILE A 112 -18.36 9.51 -28.97
C ILE A 112 -19.14 8.69 -27.95
N ASN A 113 -19.65 7.52 -28.35
CA ASN A 113 -20.35 6.61 -27.45
C ASN A 113 -19.41 6.07 -26.36
N THR A 114 -18.18 5.68 -26.71
CA THR A 114 -17.17 5.21 -25.76
C THR A 114 -16.77 6.30 -24.75
N LEU A 115 -16.65 7.55 -25.19
CA LEU A 115 -16.41 8.72 -24.34
C LEU A 115 -17.59 8.98 -23.37
N ALA A 116 -18.82 8.88 -23.86
CA ALA A 116 -20.02 9.06 -23.04
C ALA A 116 -20.17 7.96 -21.98
N ASP A 117 -19.94 6.70 -22.35
CA ASP A 117 -19.97 5.55 -21.43
C ASP A 117 -18.85 5.63 -20.39
N SER A 118 -17.66 6.08 -20.80
CA SER A 118 -16.52 6.33 -19.91
C SER A 118 -16.81 7.43 -18.90
N GLN A 119 -17.41 8.55 -19.34
CA GLN A 119 -17.81 9.65 -18.46
C GLN A 119 -18.87 9.18 -17.45
N LYS A 120 -19.87 8.42 -17.90
CA LYS A 120 -20.91 7.86 -17.04
C LYS A 120 -20.33 6.92 -15.99
N THR A 121 -19.50 5.96 -16.42
CA THR A 121 -18.85 5.00 -15.52
C THR A 121 -17.95 5.69 -14.49
N SER A 122 -17.20 6.71 -14.91
CA SER A 122 -16.36 7.52 -14.00
C SER A 122 -17.19 8.28 -12.96
N ALA A 123 -18.33 8.87 -13.35
CA ALA A 123 -19.24 9.55 -12.43
C ALA A 123 -19.89 8.58 -11.42
N GLU A 124 -20.28 7.39 -11.87
CA GLU A 124 -20.80 6.32 -11.00
C GLU A 124 -19.75 5.86 -9.99
N ILE A 125 -18.50 5.64 -10.43
CA ILE A 125 -17.39 5.26 -9.55
C ILE A 125 -17.11 6.37 -8.53
N SER A 126 -17.10 7.64 -8.95
CA SER A 126 -16.86 8.77 -8.05
C SER A 126 -17.92 8.85 -6.96
N THR A 127 -19.19 8.64 -7.31
CA THR A 127 -20.31 8.61 -6.36
C THR A 127 -20.15 7.45 -5.38
N ARG A 128 -19.87 6.24 -5.88
CA ARG A 128 -19.63 5.06 -5.05
C ARG A 128 -18.45 5.23 -4.09
N GLN A 129 -17.35 5.83 -4.56
CA GLN A 129 -16.18 6.12 -3.71
C GLN A 129 -16.53 7.12 -2.59
N ALA A 130 -17.39 8.09 -2.86
CA ALA A 130 -17.85 9.02 -1.83
C ALA A 130 -18.65 8.29 -0.74
N GLU A 131 -19.56 7.39 -1.12
CA GLU A 131 -20.32 6.55 -0.19
C GLU A 131 -19.43 5.59 0.61
N SER A 132 -18.44 4.96 -0.05
CA SER A 132 -17.46 4.10 0.59
C SER A 132 -16.64 4.84 1.64
N LYS A 133 -16.23 6.09 1.38
CA LYS A 133 -15.49 6.92 2.37
C LYS A 133 -16.31 7.23 3.62
N VAL A 134 -17.60 7.54 3.45
CA VAL A 134 -18.50 7.76 4.59
C VAL A 134 -18.62 6.48 5.41
N THR A 135 -18.85 5.35 4.74
CA THR A 135 -18.96 4.04 5.39
C THR A 135 -17.67 3.64 6.11
N GLU A 136 -16.51 3.91 5.51
CA GLU A 136 -15.20 3.65 6.10
C GLU A 136 -14.96 4.49 7.36
N ALA A 137 -15.35 5.77 7.33
CA ALA A 137 -15.28 6.63 8.50
C ALA A 137 -16.18 6.13 9.65
N GLU A 138 -17.40 5.66 9.35
CA GLU A 138 -18.29 5.06 10.35
C GLU A 138 -17.69 3.77 10.95
N ILE A 139 -17.07 2.94 10.12
CA ILE A 139 -16.36 1.73 10.54
C ILE A 139 -15.21 2.10 11.47
N ASP A 140 -14.40 3.10 11.11
CA ASP A 140 -13.26 3.53 11.91
C ASP A 140 -13.69 4.12 13.26
N VAL A 141 -14.78 4.89 13.32
CA VAL A 141 -15.35 5.36 14.60
C VAL A 141 -15.71 4.19 15.52
N LYS A 142 -16.31 3.12 14.98
CA LYS A 142 -16.62 1.92 15.76
C LYS A 142 -15.36 1.19 16.24
N ARG A 143 -14.33 1.11 15.38
CA ARG A 143 -13.04 0.51 15.73
C ARG A 143 -12.39 1.27 16.88
N GLU A 144 -12.37 2.59 16.82
CA GLU A 144 -11.77 3.45 17.85
C GLU A 144 -12.38 3.25 19.25
N GLY A 145 -13.61 2.73 19.35
CA GLY A 145 -14.21 2.31 20.62
C GLY A 145 -13.41 1.24 21.37
N PHE A 146 -12.65 0.41 20.66
CA PHE A 146 -11.80 -0.65 21.25
C PHE A 146 -10.37 -0.17 21.57
N ARG A 147 -9.98 1.04 21.15
CA ARG A 147 -8.63 1.58 21.38
C ARG A 147 -8.18 1.56 22.85
N PRO A 148 -9.03 1.86 23.86
CA PRO A 148 -8.61 1.78 25.26
C PRO A 148 -8.16 0.38 25.70
N ILE A 149 -8.72 -0.68 25.10
CA ILE A 149 -8.34 -2.06 25.41
C ILE A 149 -7.00 -2.39 24.74
N ALA A 150 -6.82 -1.99 23.49
CA ALA A 150 -5.55 -2.13 22.77
C ALA A 150 -4.40 -1.39 23.48
N PHE A 151 -4.68 -0.20 24.01
CA PHE A 151 -3.71 0.58 24.80
C PHE A 151 -3.30 -0.14 26.09
N ARG A 152 -4.25 -0.78 26.79
CA ARG A 152 -3.93 -1.60 27.97
C ARG A 152 -3.09 -2.83 27.60
N ALA A 153 -3.38 -3.47 26.48
CA ALA A 153 -2.63 -4.62 25.99
C ALA A 153 -1.17 -4.26 25.67
N GLN A 154 -0.93 -3.13 24.97
CA GLN A 154 0.44 -2.70 24.70
C GLN A 154 1.19 -2.33 25.98
N LEU A 155 0.53 -1.65 26.94
CA LEU A 155 1.15 -1.34 28.23
C LEU A 155 1.62 -2.60 28.96
N LEU A 156 0.76 -3.62 29.02
CA LEU A 156 1.11 -4.90 29.66
C LEU A 156 2.30 -5.57 28.97
N PHE A 157 2.35 -5.56 27.64
CA PHE A 157 3.48 -6.10 26.89
C PHE A 157 4.80 -5.41 27.26
N PHE A 158 4.84 -4.07 27.24
CA PHE A 158 6.05 -3.30 27.56
C PHE A 158 6.39 -3.25 29.07
N CYS A 159 5.48 -3.65 29.96
CA CYS A 159 5.79 -3.80 31.38
C CYS A 159 6.36 -5.18 31.74
N ILE A 160 6.05 -6.21 30.94
CA ILE A 160 6.49 -7.60 31.17
C ILE A 160 7.81 -7.89 30.45
N VAL A 161 7.98 -7.34 29.24
CA VAL A 161 9.20 -7.44 28.42
C VAL A 161 10.22 -6.40 28.87
#